data_AF-A0A7J3D3Z2-F1
#
_entry.id   AF-A0A7J3D3Z2-F1
#
_cell.length_a   1.000
_cell.length_b   1.000
_cell.length_c   1.000
_cell.angle_alpha   90.00
_cell.angle_beta   90.00
_cell.angle_gamma   90.00
#
_symmetry.space_group_name_H-M   'P 1'
#
loop_
_entity.id
_entity.type
_entity.pdbx_description
1 polymer ?
#
loop_
_entity_poly.entity_id
_entity_poly.type
_entity_poly.pdbx_seq_one_letter_code
_entity_poly.pdbx_strand_id
1 'polypeptide(L)'
;MLEQFLFQIGGTEWLWVVIVLIAVFFGAGKIPEIARSIGRATGEFQKGKMEIEREIAQATKEVEKTPERLRLEEAAKVFGIDPTGKTDEQLREEIKKST
;
A
#
# COMPACT_ATOMS: atom_id res chain seq x y z
N MET A 1 -0.15 -47.46 -27.69
CA MET A 1 1.32 -47.48 -27.54
C MET A 1 1.86 -46.12 -27.13
N LEU A 2 1.66 -45.06 -27.91
CA LEU A 2 2.10 -43.70 -27.54
C LEU A 2 1.32 -43.12 -26.34
N GLU A 3 0.00 -43.30 -26.30
CA GLU A 3 -0.87 -42.89 -25.17
C GLU A 3 -0.41 -43.49 -23.83
N GLN A 4 0.00 -44.76 -23.83
CA GLN A 4 0.49 -45.43 -22.63
C GLN A 4 1.84 -44.88 -22.17
N PHE A 5 2.70 -44.45 -23.10
CA PHE A 5 3.98 -43.82 -22.79
C PHE A 5 3.79 -42.44 -22.14
N LEU A 6 2.82 -41.66 -22.63
CA LEU A 6 2.50 -40.34 -22.05
C LEU A 6 1.91 -40.44 -20.63
N PHE A 7 1.16 -41.51 -20.35
CA PHE A 7 0.58 -41.77 -19.02
C PHE A 7 1.59 -42.34 -18.01
N GLN A 8 2.73 -42.87 -18.49
CA GLN A 8 3.84 -43.35 -17.64
C GLN A 8 4.74 -42.21 -17.15
N ILE A 9 4.72 -41.07 -17.85
CA ILE A 9 5.39 -39.83 -17.45
C ILE A 9 4.50 -39.17 -16.39
N GLY A 10 4.91 -39.25 -15.11
CA GLY A 10 4.18 -38.66 -14.00
C GLY A 10 4.01 -37.14 -14.13
N GLY A 11 3.12 -36.56 -13.32
CA GLY A 11 2.86 -35.11 -13.38
C GLY A 11 4.09 -34.23 -13.13
N THR A 12 5.09 -34.73 -12.39
CA THR A 12 6.33 -34.01 -12.09
C THR A 12 7.25 -33.92 -13.30
N GLU A 13 7.30 -34.95 -14.13
CA GLU A 13 8.10 -34.98 -15.35
C GLU A 13 7.54 -34.02 -16.41
N TRP A 14 6.22 -33.84 -16.47
CA TRP A 14 5.59 -32.81 -17.30
C TRP A 14 6.03 -31.39 -16.93
N LEU A 15 6.27 -31.10 -15.65
CA LEU A 15 6.79 -29.80 -15.20
C LEU A 15 8.17 -29.52 -15.82
N TRP A 16 9.06 -30.51 -15.85
CA TRP A 16 10.38 -30.38 -16.47
C TRP A 16 10.30 -30.15 -17.96
N VAL A 17 9.40 -30.87 -18.67
CA VAL A 17 9.18 -30.67 -20.11
C VAL A 17 8.78 -29.23 -20.41
N VAL A 18 7.84 -28.67 -19.64
CA VAL A 18 7.38 -27.29 -19.83
C VAL A 18 8.50 -26.28 -19.55
N ILE A 19 9.28 -26.48 -18.49
CA ILE A 19 10.42 -25.60 -18.16
C ILE A 19 11.46 -25.62 -19.28
N VAL A 20 11.82 -26.80 -19.79
CA VAL A 20 12.79 -26.94 -20.89
C VAL A 20 12.25 -26.30 -22.17
N LEU A 21 10.97 -26.51 -22.48
CA LEU A 21 10.32 -25.88 -23.64
C LEU A 21 10.44 -24.35 -23.54
N ILE A 22 10.04 -23.77 -22.40
CA ILE A 22 10.15 -22.32 -22.18
C ILE A 22 11.61 -21.86 -22.29
N ALA A 23 12.55 -22.61 -21.70
CA ALA A 23 13.97 -22.27 -21.76
C ALA A 23 14.56 -22.32 -23.17
N VAL A 24 14.10 -23.22 -24.04
CA VAL A 24 14.57 -23.32 -25.44
C VAL A 24 13.98 -22.22 -26.31
N PHE A 25 12.68 -21.95 -26.18
CA PHE A 25 12.01 -20.95 -27.01
C PHE A 25 12.26 -19.50 -26.56
N PHE A 26 12.38 -19.27 -25.25
CA PHE A 26 12.47 -17.94 -24.66
C PHE A 26 13.77 -17.68 -23.88
N GLY A 27 14.61 -18.70 -23.70
CA GLY A 27 15.83 -18.62 -22.90
C GLY A 27 15.58 -18.91 -21.42
N ALA A 28 16.56 -19.53 -20.74
CA ALA A 28 16.50 -19.82 -19.30
C ALA A 28 16.36 -18.56 -18.42
N GLY A 29 16.71 -17.38 -18.95
CA GLY A 29 16.60 -16.09 -18.26
C GLY A 29 15.18 -15.53 -18.17
N LYS A 30 14.22 -16.02 -18.98
CA LYS A 30 12.88 -15.42 -19.07
C LYS A 30 12.06 -15.60 -17.80
N ILE A 31 12.15 -16.77 -17.16
CA ILE A 31 11.42 -17.05 -15.91
C ILE A 31 11.89 -16.11 -14.77
N PRO A 32 13.20 -15.98 -14.48
CA PRO A 32 13.69 -14.99 -13.51
C PRO A 32 13.32 -13.54 -13.84
N GLU A 33 13.34 -13.16 -15.11
CA GLU A 33 13.01 -11.80 -15.56
C GLU A 33 11.53 -11.47 -15.27
N ILE A 34 10.61 -12.37 -15.63
CA ILE A 34 9.17 -12.22 -15.36
C ILE A 34 8.93 -12.13 -13.85
N ALA A 35 9.51 -13.05 -13.06
CA ALA A 35 9.36 -13.02 -11.60
C ALA A 35 9.83 -11.69 -11.00
N ARG A 36 10.97 -11.15 -11.44
CA ARG A 36 11.46 -9.84 -11.00
C ARG A 36 10.53 -8.70 -11.40
N SER A 37 10.01 -8.72 -12.63
CA SER A 37 9.10 -7.68 -13.12
C SER A 37 7.78 -7.65 -12.34
N ILE A 38 7.19 -8.82 -12.10
CA ILE A 38 5.96 -8.98 -11.31
C ILE A 38 6.21 -8.57 -9.87
N GLY A 39 7.34 -8.98 -9.29
CA GLY A 39 7.73 -8.60 -7.93
C GLY A 39 7.87 -7.08 -7.75
N ARG A 40 8.51 -6.41 -8.71
CA ARG A 40 8.60 -4.94 -8.73
C ARG A 40 7.23 -4.28 -8.87
N ALA A 41 6.43 -4.72 -9.86
CA ALA A 41 5.10 -4.16 -10.09
C ALA A 41 4.19 -4.31 -8.87
N THR A 42 4.20 -5.49 -8.24
CA THR A 42 3.43 -5.77 -7.01
C THR A 42 3.93 -4.90 -5.86
N GLY A 43 5.25 -4.77 -5.69
CA GLY A 43 5.86 -3.94 -4.65
C GLY A 43 5.47 -2.47 -4.77
N GLU A 44 5.59 -1.90 -5.98
CA GLU A 44 5.20 -0.50 -6.22
C GLU A 44 3.68 -0.30 -6.08
N PHE A 45 2.86 -1.25 -6.53
CA PHE A 45 1.42 -1.22 -6.32
C PHE A 45 1.04 -1.22 -4.83
N GLN A 46 1.67 -2.07 -4.02
CA GLN A 46 1.44 -2.10 -2.58
C GLN A 46 1.84 -0.79 -1.90
N LYS A 47 2.98 -0.21 -2.28
CA LYS A 47 3.41 1.11 -1.77
C LYS A 47 2.39 2.20 -2.12
N GLY A 48 1.99 2.30 -3.38
CA GLY A 48 1.00 3.28 -3.82
C GLY A 48 -0.35 3.09 -3.11
N LYS A 49 -0.80 1.85 -2.90
CA LYS A 49 -2.01 1.55 -2.12
C LYS A 49 -1.92 2.06 -0.68
N MET A 50 -0.79 1.83 0.00
CA MET A 50 -0.59 2.32 1.38
C MET A 50 -0.56 3.85 1.46
N GLU A 51 0.06 4.51 0.47
CA GLU A 51 0.11 5.97 0.40
C GLU A 51 -1.29 6.57 0.20
N ILE A 52 -2.07 6.01 -0.74
CA ILE A 52 -3.47 6.40 -0.97
C ILE A 52 -4.32 6.19 0.29
N GLU A 53 -4.21 5.04 0.96
CA GLU A 53 -4.94 4.78 2.20
C GLU A 53 -4.60 5.81 3.29
N ARG A 54 -3.32 6.20 3.40
CA ARG A 54 -2.87 7.23 4.34
C ARG A 54 -3.43 8.60 3.98
N GLU A 55 -3.40 8.99 2.71
CA GLU A 55 -3.95 10.26 2.24
C GLU A 55 -5.46 10.34 2.47
N ILE A 56 -6.21 9.27 2.16
CA ILE A 56 -7.65 9.21 2.40
C ILE A 56 -7.95 9.31 3.90
N ALA A 57 -7.19 8.61 4.75
CA ALA A 57 -7.37 8.68 6.20
C ALA A 57 -7.09 10.09 6.74
N GLN A 58 -6.09 10.78 6.21
CA GLN A 58 -5.78 12.16 6.57
C GLN A 58 -6.87 13.12 6.08
N ALA A 59 -7.30 13.02 4.82
CA ALA A 59 -8.35 13.84 4.25
C ALA A 59 -9.68 13.66 4.99
N THR A 60 -10.04 12.44 5.36
CA THR A 60 -11.25 12.17 6.15
C THR A 60 -11.19 12.86 7.51
N LYS A 61 -10.03 12.78 8.18
CA LYS A 61 -9.80 13.44 9.47
C LYS A 61 -9.84 14.96 9.37
N GLU A 62 -9.51 15.53 8.21
CA GLU A 62 -9.59 16.97 7.94
C GLU A 62 -11.02 17.42 7.63
N VAL A 63 -11.77 16.62 6.85
CA VAL A 63 -13.19 16.89 6.52
C VAL A 63 -14.11 16.77 7.74
N GLU A 64 -13.80 15.91 8.71
CA GLU A 64 -14.54 15.82 9.98
C GLU A 64 -14.36 17.04 10.91
N LYS A 65 -13.40 17.93 10.64
CA LYS A 65 -13.23 19.14 11.45
C LYS A 65 -14.25 20.20 11.04
N THR A 66 -15.07 20.63 11.99
CA THR A 66 -15.98 21.75 11.77
C THR A 66 -15.20 23.05 11.50
N PRO A 67 -15.78 24.02 10.77
CA PRO A 67 -15.15 25.33 10.54
C PRO A 67 -14.76 26.05 11.84
N GLU A 68 -15.50 25.79 12.91
CA GLU A 68 -15.25 26.33 14.24
C GLU A 68 -14.02 25.68 14.89
N ARG A 69 -13.88 24.35 14.78
CA ARG A 69 -12.69 23.63 15.24
C ARG A 69 -11.43 24.09 14.52
N LEU A 70 -11.48 24.29 13.19
CA LEU A 70 -10.34 24.78 12.41
C LEU A 70 -9.84 26.15 12.94
N ARG A 71 -10.75 27.08 13.22
CA ARG A 71 -10.40 28.40 13.80
C ARG A 71 -9.81 28.30 15.20
N LEU A 72 -10.31 27.38 16.03
CA LEU A 72 -9.75 27.13 17.36
C LEU A 72 -8.34 26.56 17.29
N GLU A 73 -8.09 25.62 16.37
CA GLU A 73 -6.74 25.08 16.14
C GLU A 73 -5.78 26.13 15.60
N GLU A 74 -6.25 27.03 14.73
CA GLU A 74 -5.45 28.13 14.17
C GLU A 74 -5.10 29.18 15.24
N ALA A 75 -6.07 29.58 16.08
CA ALA A 75 -5.84 30.45 17.21
C ALA A 75 -4.85 29.82 18.21
N ALA A 76 -5.02 28.54 18.56
CA ALA A 76 -4.12 27.81 19.45
C ALA A 76 -2.67 27.82 18.95
N LYS A 77 -2.45 27.58 17.65
CA LYS A 77 -1.10 27.64 17.04
C LYS A 77 -0.45 29.01 17.17
N VAL A 78 -1.22 30.10 17.01
CA VAL A 78 -0.71 31.48 17.18
C VAL A 78 -0.22 31.72 18.61
N PHE A 79 -0.89 31.13 19.60
CA PHE A 79 -0.51 31.18 21.01
C PHE A 79 0.52 30.10 21.42
N GLY A 80 1.04 29.30 20.47
CA GLY A 80 2.00 28.23 20.74
C GLY A 80 1.43 26.99 21.45
N ILE A 81 0.11 26.82 21.43
CA ILE A 81 -0.60 25.68 22.02
C ILE A 81 -0.76 24.58 20.95
N ASP A 82 -0.37 23.33 21.24
CA ASP A 82 -0.61 22.19 20.35
C ASP A 82 -2.09 21.73 20.44
N PRO A 83 -2.87 21.82 19.35
CA PRO A 83 -4.27 21.38 19.33
C PRO A 83 -4.45 19.86 19.24
N THR A 84 -3.39 19.10 18.98
CA THR A 84 -3.48 17.67 18.69
C THR A 84 -3.99 16.89 19.90
N GLY A 85 -5.15 16.23 19.75
CA GLY A 85 -5.74 15.39 20.80
C GLY A 85 -6.52 16.15 21.88
N LYS A 86 -6.64 17.47 21.77
CA LYS A 86 -7.46 18.30 22.66
C LYS A 86 -8.89 18.42 22.13
N THR A 87 -9.87 18.51 23.04
CA THR A 87 -11.25 18.84 22.67
C THR A 87 -11.40 20.34 22.41
N ASP A 88 -12.46 20.71 21.71
CA ASP A 88 -12.76 22.10 21.37
C ASP A 88 -12.91 22.97 22.64
N GLU A 89 -13.44 22.41 23.73
CA GLU A 89 -13.55 23.09 25.04
C GLU A 89 -12.20 23.29 25.71
N GLN A 90 -11.34 22.27 25.71
CA GLN A 90 -9.99 22.36 26.29
C GLN A 90 -9.14 23.41 25.58
N LEU A 91 -9.25 23.45 24.25
CA LEU A 91 -8.60 24.46 23.42
C LEU A 91 -9.06 25.88 23.76
N ARG A 92 -10.37 26.09 23.93
CA ARG A 92 -10.92 27.40 24.31
C ARG A 92 -10.44 27.87 25.68
N GLU A 93 -10.43 26.97 26.65
CA GLU A 93 -10.00 27.28 28.02
C GLU A 93 -8.51 27.66 28.07
N GLU A 94 -7.66 26.92 27.35
CA GLU A 94 -6.23 27.24 27.29
C GLU A 94 -5.94 28.56 26.55
N ILE A 95 -6.64 28.84 25.44
CA ILE A 95 -6.51 30.12 24.71
C ILE A 95 -6.95 31.29 25.61
N LYS A 96 -8.07 31.15 26.34
CA LYS A 96 -8.53 32.16 27.30
C LYS A 96 -7.54 32.41 28.43
N LYS A 97 -6.84 31.37 28.88
CA LYS A 97 -5.87 31.46 29.98
C LYS A 97 -4.54 32.08 29.54
N SER A 98 -4.24 32.04 28.24
CA SER A 98 -3.08 32.70 27.61
C SER A 98 -3.36 34.11 27.09
N THR A 99 -4.63 34.53 27.04
CA THR A 99 -5.05 35.91 26.72
C THR A 99 -5.10 36.73 28.00
#